data_AF-A0A9W8Z0E4-F1
#
_entry.id   AF-A0A9W8Z0E4-F1
#
_cell.length_a   1.000
_cell.length_b   1.000
_cell.length_c   1.000
_cell.angle_alpha   90.00
_cell.angle_beta   90.00
_cell.angle_gamma   90.00
#
_symmetry.space_group_name_H-M   'P 1'
#
loop_
_entity.id
_entity.type
_entity.pdbx_description
1 polymer ?
#
loop_
_entity_poly.entity_id
_entity_poly.type
_entity_poly.pdbx_seq_one_letter_code
_entity_poly.pdbx_strand_id
1 'polypeptide(L)'
;MKTRILKVPPGPDTGFFTASTTGHALDSWAISTAPPAQPGLAPLREAAALLRTSDIPVAFPTETVYGLGADATRSGAVKGIYAAKGRPSDNPLIVHVCDLTMLRGLLRGAEQTQESDEAELIPEIYRELVKRFWPGPLTILLRCPTPSPLASEVTATLPTFGARMPASPLARSLIALTGRPLAAPSANASTKPSPTAASHVLDDLDGRIELILDGGPCDVGVESTVVDGLCEDGGPPVVLRPGGVSLEELRSIRGWEGCVKGYRDESEEGKVSGPRAPGMKYKHYSPKARVVLFEKGEGNVLEELKTMEGRKAVVGIVRTLRWERLSGQNLAKEDAGLEDEFATNGEATLGYEISTSVIEGSRVLDIGLGRETKSVAQGLFSALRELDRKGADIIFVEGVEDRDDIAAAVMNRLRKAASEIRA
;
A
#
# COMPACT_ATOMS: atom_id res chain seq x y z
N MET A 1 -2.06 -21.74 14.20
CA MET A 1 -2.71 -21.85 12.88
C MET A 1 -1.61 -21.83 11.82
N LYS A 2 -1.78 -22.45 10.65
CA LYS A 2 -0.82 -22.34 9.53
C LYS A 2 -1.47 -21.50 8.43
N THR A 3 -0.77 -20.49 7.92
CA THR A 3 -1.32 -19.64 6.86
C THR A 3 -1.28 -20.38 5.51
N ARG A 4 -2.35 -20.26 4.73
CA ARG A 4 -2.44 -20.81 3.38
C ARG A 4 -2.43 -19.69 2.34
N ILE A 5 -1.77 -19.94 1.20
CA ILE A 5 -1.86 -19.09 0.02
C ILE A 5 -2.81 -19.77 -0.96
N LEU A 6 -3.86 -19.04 -1.38
CA LEU A 6 -4.73 -19.45 -2.47
C LEU A 6 -4.45 -18.57 -3.68
N LYS A 7 -3.90 -19.20 -4.72
CA LYS A 7 -3.64 -18.55 -5.99
C LYS A 7 -4.95 -18.24 -6.69
N VAL A 8 -5.08 -17.00 -7.15
CA VAL A 8 -6.16 -16.55 -8.04
C VAL A 8 -5.63 -16.66 -9.46
N PRO A 9 -6.14 -17.59 -10.29
CA PRO A 9 -5.65 -17.77 -11.64
C PRO A 9 -5.73 -16.47 -12.45
N PRO A 10 -4.72 -16.17 -13.29
CA PRO A 10 -4.83 -15.08 -14.24
C PRO A 10 -5.97 -15.40 -15.22
N GLY A 11 -6.80 -14.41 -15.53
CA GLY A 11 -7.99 -14.60 -16.34
C GLY A 11 -8.70 -13.29 -16.62
N PRO A 12 -9.82 -13.33 -17.38
CA PRO A 12 -10.63 -12.13 -17.61
C PRO A 12 -11.18 -11.60 -16.29
N ASP A 13 -11.53 -10.32 -16.28
CA ASP A 13 -11.95 -9.62 -15.08
C ASP A 13 -13.05 -10.40 -14.32
N THR A 14 -12.85 -10.53 -13.01
CA THR A 14 -13.76 -11.23 -12.10
C THR A 14 -15.11 -10.51 -11.94
N GLY A 15 -15.24 -9.31 -12.50
CA GLY A 15 -16.46 -8.53 -12.50
C GLY A 15 -16.34 -7.28 -13.39
N PHE A 16 -17.42 -6.52 -13.48
CA PHE A 16 -17.50 -5.30 -14.29
C PHE A 16 -18.53 -4.33 -13.68
N PHE A 17 -18.42 -3.04 -14.01
CA PHE A 17 -19.49 -2.09 -13.67
C PHE A 17 -20.66 -2.27 -14.63
N THR A 18 -21.88 -2.33 -14.09
CA THR A 18 -23.09 -2.39 -14.91
C THR A 18 -23.48 -1.00 -15.41
N ALA A 19 -24.20 -0.94 -16.52
CA ALA A 19 -24.79 0.32 -16.99
C ALA A 19 -25.63 0.94 -15.87
N SER A 20 -25.38 2.22 -15.58
CA SER A 20 -26.00 2.91 -14.47
C SER A 20 -27.41 3.39 -14.81
N THR A 21 -28.34 3.19 -13.87
CA THR A 21 -29.69 3.78 -13.90
C THR A 21 -29.70 5.23 -13.39
N THR A 22 -28.64 5.65 -12.68
CA THR A 22 -28.47 6.94 -11.99
C THR A 22 -27.44 7.86 -12.67
N GLY A 23 -26.86 7.43 -13.80
CA GLY A 23 -25.92 8.22 -14.61
C GLY A 23 -24.44 8.15 -14.19
N HIS A 24 -24.07 7.51 -13.08
CA HIS A 24 -22.67 7.35 -12.67
C HIS A 24 -22.09 5.98 -13.06
N ALA A 25 -20.99 5.97 -13.80
CA ALA A 25 -20.35 4.74 -14.29
C ALA A 25 -19.86 3.76 -13.20
N LEU A 26 -19.86 4.16 -11.92
CA LEU A 26 -19.32 3.40 -10.79
C LEU A 26 -20.41 2.90 -9.81
N ASP A 27 -21.68 2.99 -10.20
CA ASP A 27 -22.80 2.75 -9.27
C ASP A 27 -22.90 1.32 -8.78
N SER A 28 -22.79 0.33 -9.67
CA SER A 28 -22.93 -1.08 -9.29
C SER A 28 -21.89 -1.96 -9.93
N TRP A 29 -21.22 -2.76 -9.10
CA TRP A 29 -20.24 -3.76 -9.52
C TRP A 29 -20.89 -5.15 -9.57
N ALA A 30 -20.90 -5.78 -10.75
CA ALA A 30 -21.40 -7.14 -10.94
C ALA A 30 -20.26 -8.15 -11.01
N ILE A 31 -20.47 -9.32 -10.40
CA ILE A 31 -19.56 -10.47 -10.52
C ILE A 31 -19.76 -11.15 -11.88
N SER A 32 -18.66 -11.40 -12.59
CA SER A 32 -18.69 -12.06 -13.90
C SER A 32 -19.04 -13.55 -13.72
N THR A 33 -20.13 -14.00 -14.33
CA THR A 33 -20.54 -15.42 -14.30
C THR A 33 -20.04 -16.21 -15.52
N ALA A 34 -19.32 -15.54 -16.42
CA ALA A 34 -18.79 -16.15 -17.64
C ALA A 34 -17.85 -17.32 -17.29
N PRO A 35 -17.88 -18.45 -18.03
CA PRO A 35 -17.05 -19.61 -17.74
C PRO A 35 -15.56 -19.30 -17.51
N PRO A 36 -14.93 -18.40 -18.29
CA PRO A 36 -13.54 -18.00 -18.06
C PRO A 36 -13.23 -17.32 -16.71
N ALA A 37 -14.21 -16.66 -16.08
CA ALA A 37 -14.03 -15.99 -14.79
C ALA A 37 -14.19 -16.94 -13.59
N GLN A 38 -14.88 -18.08 -13.77
CA GLN A 38 -15.21 -19.00 -12.68
C GLN A 38 -13.99 -19.55 -11.91
N PRO A 39 -12.87 -19.92 -12.56
CA PRO A 39 -11.67 -20.35 -11.84
C PRO A 39 -11.13 -19.28 -10.88
N GLY A 40 -11.16 -18.01 -11.30
CA GLY A 40 -10.75 -16.86 -10.47
C GLY A 40 -11.70 -16.60 -9.30
N LEU A 41 -12.98 -16.96 -9.42
CA LEU A 41 -13.98 -16.70 -8.37
C LEU A 41 -13.97 -17.72 -7.24
N ALA A 42 -13.50 -18.96 -7.46
CA ALA A 42 -13.52 -19.98 -6.41
C ALA A 42 -12.70 -19.58 -5.17
N PRO A 43 -11.43 -19.13 -5.29
CA PRO A 43 -10.68 -18.60 -4.14
C PRO A 43 -11.36 -17.40 -3.48
N LEU A 44 -11.96 -16.50 -4.28
CA LEU A 44 -12.66 -15.32 -3.74
C LEU A 44 -13.91 -15.69 -2.95
N ARG A 45 -14.64 -16.74 -3.35
CA ARG A 45 -15.81 -17.24 -2.61
C ARG A 45 -15.41 -17.85 -1.26
N GLU A 46 -14.31 -18.58 -1.20
CA GLU A 46 -13.75 -19.10 0.06
C GLU A 46 -13.36 -17.94 0.99
N ALA A 47 -12.59 -16.98 0.49
CA ALA A 47 -12.20 -15.79 1.25
C ALA A 47 -13.41 -14.98 1.73
N ALA A 48 -14.41 -14.76 0.87
CA ALA A 48 -15.63 -14.04 1.21
C ALA A 48 -16.44 -14.75 2.30
N ALA A 49 -16.45 -16.10 2.31
CA ALA A 49 -17.09 -16.86 3.37
C ALA A 49 -16.38 -16.63 4.72
N LEU A 50 -15.04 -16.71 4.75
CA LEU A 50 -14.26 -16.43 5.96
C LEU A 50 -14.49 -15.00 6.46
N LEU A 51 -14.46 -14.00 5.57
CA LEU A 51 -14.69 -12.60 5.93
C LEU A 51 -16.08 -12.34 6.52
N ARG A 52 -17.09 -13.12 6.12
CA ARG A 52 -18.46 -13.02 6.68
C ARG A 52 -18.61 -13.67 8.05
N THR A 53 -17.91 -14.77 8.33
CA THR A 53 -18.20 -15.62 9.49
C THR A 53 -17.10 -15.58 10.56
N SER A 54 -15.86 -15.31 10.18
CA SER A 54 -14.69 -15.30 11.07
C SER A 54 -14.39 -13.89 11.59
N ASP A 55 -13.64 -13.83 12.70
CA ASP A 55 -12.98 -12.61 13.16
C ASP A 55 -11.51 -12.54 12.67
N ILE A 56 -11.03 -13.57 11.97
CA ILE A 56 -9.68 -13.62 11.40
C ILE A 56 -9.66 -12.92 10.05
N PRO A 57 -8.78 -11.93 9.85
CA PRO A 57 -8.71 -11.20 8.58
C PRO A 57 -8.10 -12.05 7.45
N VAL A 58 -8.41 -11.66 6.21
CA VAL A 58 -7.87 -12.26 4.97
C VAL A 58 -6.99 -11.25 4.25
N ALA A 59 -5.81 -11.67 3.80
CA ALA A 59 -4.96 -10.82 2.97
C ALA A 59 -5.31 -10.94 1.49
N PHE A 60 -5.33 -9.81 0.77
CA PHE A 60 -5.68 -9.78 -0.66
C PHE A 60 -4.95 -8.65 -1.40
N PRO A 61 -4.65 -8.82 -2.70
CA PRO A 61 -3.96 -7.81 -3.50
C PRO A 61 -4.88 -6.64 -3.87
N THR A 62 -4.29 -5.45 -3.96
CA THR A 62 -4.86 -4.28 -4.64
C THR A 62 -3.87 -3.80 -5.71
N GLU A 63 -4.23 -2.76 -6.46
CA GLU A 63 -3.28 -2.07 -7.35
C GLU A 63 -2.14 -1.39 -6.56
N THR A 64 -2.36 -1.07 -5.29
CA THR A 64 -1.37 -0.36 -4.44
C THR A 64 -0.43 -1.29 -3.70
N VAL A 65 -0.95 -1.94 -2.66
CA VAL A 65 -0.27 -2.88 -1.77
C VAL A 65 -1.27 -3.96 -1.38
N TYR A 66 -0.82 -5.09 -0.86
CA TYR A 66 -1.70 -6.09 -0.26
C TYR A 66 -2.40 -5.51 0.97
N GLY A 67 -3.71 -5.68 1.05
CA GLY A 67 -4.55 -5.28 2.18
C GLY A 67 -4.86 -6.46 3.10
N LEU A 68 -4.99 -6.20 4.40
CA LEU A 68 -5.45 -7.17 5.39
C LEU A 68 -6.91 -6.86 5.77
N GLY A 69 -7.84 -7.52 5.09
CA GLY A 69 -9.26 -7.22 5.16
C GLY A 69 -10.00 -7.95 6.27
N ALA A 70 -10.96 -7.26 6.88
CA ALA A 70 -12.03 -7.85 7.67
C ALA A 70 -13.33 -7.07 7.46
N ASP A 71 -14.48 -7.66 7.79
CA ASP A 71 -15.78 -6.97 7.74
C ASP A 71 -15.75 -5.70 8.61
N ALA A 72 -15.89 -4.53 7.97
CA ALA A 72 -15.81 -3.23 8.64
C ALA A 72 -16.98 -2.98 9.61
N THR A 73 -18.04 -3.80 9.54
CA THR A 73 -19.25 -3.68 10.37
C THR A 73 -19.22 -4.55 11.62
N ARG A 74 -18.18 -5.39 11.78
CA ARG A 74 -18.04 -6.32 12.92
C ARG A 74 -16.84 -5.97 13.79
N SER A 75 -17.08 -5.57 15.03
CA SER A 75 -15.99 -5.22 15.98
C SER A 75 -15.01 -6.36 16.22
N GLY A 76 -15.46 -7.62 16.31
CA GLY A 76 -14.58 -8.78 16.46
C GLY A 76 -13.59 -8.90 15.30
N ALA A 77 -14.10 -8.80 14.07
CA ALA A 77 -13.32 -8.90 12.84
C ALA A 77 -12.31 -7.74 12.70
N VAL A 78 -12.73 -6.51 13.02
CA VAL A 78 -11.82 -5.35 13.02
C VAL A 78 -10.73 -5.47 14.09
N LYS A 79 -11.05 -5.98 15.29
CA LYS A 79 -10.04 -6.30 16.32
C LYS A 79 -9.06 -7.36 15.85
N GLY A 80 -9.51 -8.34 15.06
CA GLY A 80 -8.65 -9.32 14.41
C GLY A 80 -7.54 -8.72 13.55
N ILE A 81 -7.83 -7.62 12.84
CA ILE A 81 -6.82 -6.86 12.07
C ILE A 81 -5.74 -6.30 13.00
N TYR A 82 -6.14 -5.62 14.08
CA TYR A 82 -5.20 -5.03 15.03
C TYR A 82 -4.35 -6.10 15.71
N ALA A 83 -4.97 -7.21 16.11
CA ALA A 83 -4.31 -8.34 16.76
C ALA A 83 -3.28 -9.01 15.83
N ALA A 84 -3.66 -9.34 14.58
CA ALA A 84 -2.75 -9.98 13.63
C ALA A 84 -1.52 -9.10 13.33
N LYS A 85 -1.73 -7.78 13.17
CA LYS A 85 -0.65 -6.84 12.85
C LYS A 85 0.20 -6.42 14.05
N GLY A 86 -0.31 -6.56 15.27
CA GLY A 86 0.23 -5.85 16.44
C GLY A 86 0.14 -4.33 16.27
N ARG A 87 -0.97 -3.84 15.68
CA ARG A 87 -1.18 -2.42 15.37
C ARG A 87 -1.81 -1.70 16.58
N PRO A 88 -1.38 -0.47 16.91
CA PRO A 88 -2.05 0.38 17.90
C PRO A 88 -3.51 0.67 17.52
N SER A 89 -4.43 0.59 18.49
CA SER A 89 -5.88 0.76 18.27
C SER A 89 -6.29 2.22 18.02
N ASP A 90 -5.40 3.19 18.23
CA ASP A 90 -5.63 4.62 17.96
C ASP A 90 -5.36 5.00 16.48
N ASN A 91 -4.97 4.03 15.64
CA ASN A 91 -4.62 4.27 14.24
C ASN A 91 -5.73 3.76 13.30
N PRO A 92 -6.56 4.66 12.74
CA PRO A 92 -7.78 4.29 12.00
C PRO A 92 -7.47 3.44 10.76
N LEU A 93 -8.50 2.80 10.22
CA LEU A 93 -8.43 1.92 9.05
C LEU A 93 -9.18 2.53 7.85
N ILE A 94 -8.77 2.15 6.64
CA ILE A 94 -9.47 2.54 5.41
C ILE A 94 -10.52 1.48 5.08
N VAL A 95 -11.75 1.95 4.84
CA VAL A 95 -12.88 1.15 4.40
C VAL A 95 -12.86 1.05 2.89
N HIS A 96 -12.87 -0.18 2.39
CA HIS A 96 -12.90 -0.49 0.97
C HIS A 96 -14.31 -0.90 0.56
N VAL A 97 -14.78 -0.33 -0.55
CA VAL A 97 -16.09 -0.59 -1.16
C VAL A 97 -15.93 -1.10 -2.59
N CYS A 98 -16.90 -1.88 -3.09
CA CYS A 98 -16.87 -2.35 -4.48
C CYS A 98 -17.49 -1.36 -5.46
N ASP A 99 -18.44 -0.53 -5.02
CA ASP A 99 -19.19 0.39 -5.86
C ASP A 99 -19.79 1.56 -5.04
N LEU A 100 -20.41 2.52 -5.72
CA LEU A 100 -21.02 3.68 -5.06
C LEU A 100 -22.31 3.32 -4.33
N THR A 101 -23.05 2.30 -4.77
CA THR A 101 -24.23 1.82 -4.04
C THR A 101 -23.86 1.36 -2.63
N MET A 102 -22.78 0.58 -2.47
CA MET A 102 -22.27 0.17 -1.16
C MET A 102 -21.85 1.38 -0.32
N LEU A 103 -21.12 2.35 -0.91
CA LEU A 103 -20.69 3.55 -0.19
C LEU A 103 -21.88 4.40 0.30
N ARG A 104 -22.84 4.67 -0.58
CA ARG A 104 -24.08 5.39 -0.23
C ARG A 104 -24.86 4.64 0.86
N GLY A 105 -24.93 3.31 0.77
CA GLY A 105 -25.50 2.46 1.81
C GLY A 105 -24.82 2.65 3.18
N LEU A 106 -23.50 2.79 3.22
CA LEU A 106 -22.80 3.12 4.46
C LEU A 106 -23.16 4.51 4.97
N LEU A 107 -23.14 5.52 4.10
CA LEU A 107 -23.38 6.92 4.45
C LEU A 107 -24.81 7.19 4.93
N ARG A 108 -25.80 6.39 4.51
CA ARG A 108 -27.18 6.45 5.03
C ARG A 108 -27.28 6.06 6.51
N GLY A 109 -26.36 5.25 7.00
CA GLY A 109 -26.45 4.70 8.36
C GLY A 109 -27.47 3.56 8.50
N ALA A 110 -27.68 3.09 9.74
CA ALA A 110 -28.49 1.90 10.01
C ALA A 110 -30.02 2.14 10.05
N GLU A 111 -30.49 3.40 10.08
CA GLU A 111 -31.89 3.72 10.42
C GLU A 111 -32.62 4.69 9.45
N GLN A 112 -32.02 5.10 8.33
CA GLN A 112 -32.70 6.06 7.42
C GLN A 112 -33.41 5.36 6.25
N THR A 113 -34.75 5.37 6.32
CA THR A 113 -35.70 4.87 5.30
C THR A 113 -36.25 5.96 4.37
N GLN A 114 -35.77 7.20 4.45
CA GLN A 114 -36.30 8.28 3.60
C GLN A 114 -35.44 8.53 2.37
N GLU A 115 -36.16 8.84 1.28
CA GLU A 115 -35.74 9.32 -0.04
C GLU A 115 -34.88 10.59 0.06
N SER A 116 -33.73 10.50 0.70
CA SER A 116 -32.65 11.46 0.49
C SER A 116 -32.12 11.24 -0.91
N ASP A 117 -31.97 12.31 -1.68
CA ASP A 117 -31.39 12.27 -3.02
C ASP A 117 -30.04 11.55 -2.95
N GLU A 118 -29.96 10.37 -3.61
CA GLU A 118 -28.76 9.52 -3.62
C GLU A 118 -27.49 10.26 -4.08
N ALA A 119 -27.68 11.37 -4.78
CA ALA A 119 -26.64 12.24 -5.28
C ALA A 119 -25.97 13.13 -4.21
N GLU A 120 -26.59 13.34 -3.04
CA GLU A 120 -26.10 14.31 -2.03
C GLU A 120 -25.31 13.69 -0.87
N LEU A 121 -25.25 12.35 -0.75
CA LEU A 121 -24.57 11.71 0.38
C LEU A 121 -23.03 11.87 0.35
N ILE A 122 -22.45 11.92 -0.85
CA ILE A 122 -21.02 12.18 -1.03
C ILE A 122 -20.85 13.71 -1.14
N PRO A 123 -20.05 14.35 -0.26
CA PRO A 123 -19.83 15.79 -0.31
C PRO A 123 -19.37 16.29 -1.68
N GLU A 124 -19.88 17.44 -2.11
CA GLU A 124 -19.65 18.02 -3.44
C GLU A 124 -18.16 18.10 -3.80
N ILE A 125 -17.34 18.48 -2.81
CA ILE A 125 -15.89 18.61 -2.94
C ILE A 125 -15.22 17.35 -3.50
N TYR A 126 -15.81 16.16 -3.31
CA TYR A 126 -15.24 14.90 -3.78
C TYR A 126 -15.78 14.42 -5.13
N ARG A 127 -16.81 15.06 -5.72
CA ARG A 127 -17.47 14.52 -6.93
C ARG A 127 -16.50 14.36 -8.11
N GLU A 128 -15.72 15.39 -8.41
CA GLU A 128 -14.75 15.32 -9.52
C GLU A 128 -13.56 14.40 -9.19
N LEU A 129 -13.14 14.31 -7.93
CA LEU A 129 -12.12 13.36 -7.51
C LEU A 129 -12.56 11.90 -7.70
N VAL A 130 -13.77 11.55 -7.25
CA VAL A 130 -14.33 10.21 -7.42
C VAL A 130 -14.46 9.88 -8.90
N LYS A 131 -14.97 10.81 -9.71
CA LYS A 131 -15.10 10.64 -11.15
C LYS A 131 -13.76 10.40 -11.86
N ARG A 132 -12.70 11.07 -11.41
CA ARG A 132 -11.38 11.02 -12.07
C ARG A 132 -10.49 9.89 -11.59
N PHE A 133 -10.51 9.58 -10.30
CA PHE A 133 -9.53 8.71 -9.64
C PHE A 133 -10.12 7.45 -9.04
N TRP A 134 -11.45 7.27 -9.03
CA TRP A 134 -12.06 6.00 -8.67
C TRP A 134 -12.55 5.23 -9.91
N PRO A 135 -12.40 3.90 -9.90
CA PRO A 135 -11.66 3.09 -8.93
C PRO A 135 -10.15 3.35 -9.01
N GLY A 136 -9.45 3.39 -7.88
CA GLY A 136 -8.03 3.73 -7.90
C GLY A 136 -7.37 4.07 -6.57
N PRO A 137 -6.13 4.60 -6.63
CA PRO A 137 -5.27 4.79 -5.47
C PRO A 137 -5.58 6.10 -4.71
N LEU A 138 -6.85 6.50 -4.65
CA LEU A 138 -7.31 7.65 -3.88
C LEU A 138 -8.20 7.22 -2.71
N THR A 139 -7.97 7.80 -1.54
CA THR A 139 -8.80 7.64 -0.35
C THR A 139 -9.32 9.00 0.07
N ILE A 140 -10.63 9.12 0.24
CA ILE A 140 -11.29 10.35 0.69
C ILE A 140 -11.75 10.19 2.15
N LEU A 141 -11.71 11.26 2.94
CA LEU A 141 -12.31 11.28 4.28
C LEU A 141 -13.79 11.64 4.21
N LEU A 142 -14.63 10.84 4.86
CA LEU A 142 -16.08 11.04 4.95
C LEU A 142 -16.50 11.10 6.43
N ARG A 143 -17.56 11.85 6.72
CA ARG A 143 -18.14 11.87 8.07
C ARG A 143 -18.80 10.53 8.38
N CYS A 144 -18.62 10.07 9.62
CA CYS A 144 -19.31 8.89 10.11
C CYS A 144 -20.81 9.20 10.25
N PRO A 145 -21.69 8.36 9.69
CA PRO A 145 -23.12 8.51 9.90
C PRO A 145 -23.48 8.20 11.36
N THR A 146 -24.62 8.69 11.81
CA THR A 146 -25.12 8.47 13.17
C THR A 146 -26.57 7.96 13.09
N PRO A 147 -26.86 6.70 13.49
CA PRO A 147 -25.90 5.68 13.94
C PRO A 147 -25.02 5.15 12.80
N SER A 148 -23.75 4.86 13.10
CA SER A 148 -22.79 4.31 12.14
C SER A 148 -22.95 2.79 12.03
N PRO A 149 -22.97 2.20 10.82
CA PRO A 149 -22.91 0.76 10.64
C PRO A 149 -21.48 0.21 10.78
N LEU A 150 -20.47 1.08 10.83
CA LEU A 150 -19.07 0.70 11.00
C LEU A 150 -18.77 0.39 12.46
N ALA A 151 -17.95 -0.61 12.70
CA ALA A 151 -17.38 -0.88 14.01
C ALA A 151 -16.53 0.32 14.48
N SER A 152 -16.66 0.70 15.75
CA SER A 152 -15.96 1.86 16.33
C SER A 152 -14.43 1.81 16.17
N GLU A 153 -13.88 0.60 16.13
CA GLU A 153 -12.46 0.31 15.95
C GLU A 153 -11.94 0.67 14.55
N VAL A 154 -12.82 0.81 13.55
CA VAL A 154 -12.44 1.28 12.20
C VAL A 154 -11.96 2.71 12.26
N THR A 155 -12.67 3.57 13.00
CA THR A 155 -12.43 5.01 13.02
C THR A 155 -11.56 5.43 14.19
N ALA A 156 -11.21 4.51 15.09
CA ALA A 156 -10.54 4.83 16.34
C ALA A 156 -11.26 5.96 17.10
N THR A 157 -12.61 5.91 17.10
CA THR A 157 -13.52 6.92 17.70
C THR A 157 -13.53 8.30 17.04
N LEU A 158 -12.87 8.47 15.89
CA LEU A 158 -12.93 9.71 15.11
C LEU A 158 -14.32 9.91 14.47
N PRO A 159 -14.73 11.18 14.26
CA PRO A 159 -15.99 11.51 13.59
C PRO A 159 -15.94 11.28 12.06
N THR A 160 -14.79 10.85 11.54
CA THR A 160 -14.58 10.58 10.11
C THR A 160 -13.95 9.21 9.89
N PHE A 161 -14.13 8.68 8.68
CA PHE A 161 -13.47 7.46 8.20
C PHE A 161 -12.91 7.67 6.80
N GLY A 162 -11.85 6.92 6.45
CA GLY A 162 -11.31 6.91 5.09
C GLY A 162 -12.04 5.88 4.23
N ALA A 163 -12.53 6.30 3.06
CA ALA A 163 -13.17 5.43 2.08
C ALA A 163 -12.31 5.30 0.81
N ARG A 164 -12.31 4.11 0.19
CA ARG A 164 -11.62 3.84 -1.07
C ARG A 164 -12.37 2.80 -1.91
N MET A 165 -12.42 3.03 -3.22
CA MET A 165 -12.79 2.01 -4.21
C MET A 165 -11.52 1.55 -4.94
N PRO A 166 -10.97 0.35 -4.66
CA PRO A 166 -9.71 -0.09 -5.26
C PRO A 166 -9.85 -0.34 -6.77
N ALA A 167 -8.81 -0.05 -7.56
CA ALA A 167 -8.78 -0.34 -9.00
C ALA A 167 -8.67 -1.82 -9.34
N SER A 168 -8.21 -2.66 -8.41
CA SER A 168 -8.18 -4.12 -8.58
C SER A 168 -9.59 -4.72 -8.75
N PRO A 169 -9.93 -5.32 -9.91
CA PRO A 169 -11.19 -6.05 -10.11
C PRO A 169 -11.33 -7.22 -9.14
N LEU A 170 -10.23 -7.89 -8.81
CA LEU A 170 -10.17 -8.96 -7.81
C LEU A 170 -10.62 -8.45 -6.44
N ALA A 171 -10.07 -7.31 -5.98
CA ALA A 171 -10.43 -6.71 -4.70
C ALA A 171 -11.91 -6.30 -4.67
N ARG A 172 -12.41 -5.62 -5.72
CA ARG A 172 -13.84 -5.26 -5.82
C ARG A 172 -14.74 -6.48 -5.82
N SER A 173 -14.34 -7.54 -6.52
CA SER A 173 -15.10 -8.79 -6.60
C SER A 173 -15.11 -9.53 -5.27
N LEU A 174 -14.02 -9.52 -4.51
CA LEU A 174 -13.98 -10.03 -3.13
C LEU A 174 -14.95 -9.26 -2.24
N ILE A 175 -14.93 -7.93 -2.28
CA ILE A 175 -15.81 -7.06 -1.48
C ILE A 175 -17.29 -7.34 -1.84
N ALA A 176 -17.61 -7.39 -3.13
CA ALA A 176 -18.96 -7.67 -3.62
C ALA A 176 -19.43 -9.10 -3.24
N LEU A 177 -18.58 -10.12 -3.39
CA LEU A 177 -18.89 -11.49 -2.96
C LEU A 177 -19.06 -11.60 -1.45
N THR A 178 -18.35 -10.78 -0.67
CA THR A 178 -18.52 -10.71 0.79
C THR A 178 -19.86 -10.08 1.14
N GLY A 179 -20.31 -9.10 0.33
CA GLY A 179 -21.56 -8.36 0.57
C GLY A 179 -21.44 -7.38 1.73
N ARG A 180 -20.21 -7.00 2.10
CA ARG A 180 -19.87 -6.14 3.24
C ARG A 180 -18.69 -5.25 2.85
N PRO A 181 -18.63 -4.00 3.35
CA PRO A 181 -17.42 -3.19 3.22
C PRO A 181 -16.28 -3.81 4.02
N LEU A 182 -15.05 -3.68 3.52
CA LEU A 182 -13.87 -4.26 4.17
C LEU A 182 -12.96 -3.19 4.76
N ALA A 183 -12.72 -3.24 6.07
CA ALA A 183 -11.65 -2.46 6.67
C ALA A 183 -10.33 -3.16 6.33
N ALA A 184 -9.40 -2.45 5.68
CA ALA A 184 -8.14 -3.06 5.25
C ALA A 184 -6.96 -2.08 5.30
N PRO A 185 -6.09 -2.15 6.32
CA PRO A 185 -4.75 -1.57 6.24
C PRO A 185 -3.84 -2.45 5.37
N SER A 186 -2.60 -2.04 5.13
CA SER A 186 -1.58 -2.87 4.48
C SER A 186 -1.35 -4.20 5.24
N ALA A 187 -1.02 -5.28 4.53
CA ALA A 187 -0.94 -6.64 5.10
C ALA A 187 0.42 -7.03 5.70
N ASN A 188 1.12 -6.09 6.33
CA ASN A 188 2.40 -6.32 7.02
C ASN A 188 2.24 -6.34 8.54
N ALA A 189 3.23 -6.88 9.25
CA ALA A 189 3.37 -6.61 10.67
C ALA A 189 3.61 -5.11 10.90
N SER A 190 3.15 -4.56 12.02
CA SER A 190 3.37 -3.13 12.34
C SER A 190 4.85 -2.76 12.20
N THR A 191 5.14 -1.51 11.78
CA THR A 191 6.46 -0.93 11.46
C THR A 191 7.22 -1.47 10.24
N LYS A 192 6.94 -2.69 9.78
CA LYS A 192 7.58 -3.26 8.58
C LYS A 192 7.15 -2.57 7.27
N PRO A 193 7.93 -2.68 6.18
CA PRO A 193 7.54 -2.23 4.84
C PRO A 193 6.20 -2.81 4.37
N SER A 194 5.43 -2.06 3.58
CA SER A 194 4.16 -2.57 3.04
C SER A 194 4.39 -3.73 2.06
N PRO A 195 3.51 -4.74 2.03
CA PRO A 195 3.68 -5.90 1.17
C PRO A 195 3.10 -5.63 -0.23
N THR A 196 3.90 -5.87 -1.25
CA THR A 196 3.50 -5.79 -2.67
C THR A 196 3.33 -7.15 -3.34
N ALA A 197 3.52 -8.25 -2.60
CA ALA A 197 3.41 -9.63 -3.08
C ALA A 197 2.90 -10.55 -1.95
N ALA A 198 2.30 -11.68 -2.31
CA ALA A 198 1.78 -12.66 -1.34
C ALA A 198 2.88 -13.22 -0.41
N SER A 199 4.08 -13.44 -0.94
CA SER A 199 5.26 -13.85 -0.15
C SER A 199 5.59 -12.86 0.98
N HIS A 200 5.56 -11.56 0.69
CA HIS A 200 5.79 -10.51 1.69
C HIS A 200 4.76 -10.55 2.83
N VAL A 201 3.51 -10.92 2.53
CA VAL A 201 2.46 -11.10 3.53
C VAL A 201 2.73 -12.33 4.38
N LEU A 202 3.10 -13.45 3.74
CA LEU A 202 3.42 -14.70 4.43
C LEU A 202 4.58 -14.50 5.41
N ASP A 203 5.67 -13.86 5.00
CA ASP A 203 6.83 -13.57 5.84
C ASP A 203 6.50 -12.79 7.13
N ASP A 204 5.43 -11.99 7.08
CA ASP A 204 5.03 -11.12 8.19
C ASP A 204 3.93 -11.71 9.07
N LEU A 205 2.98 -12.42 8.45
CA LEU A 205 1.71 -12.79 9.07
C LEU A 205 1.49 -14.31 9.11
N ASP A 206 2.50 -15.12 8.79
CA ASP A 206 2.39 -16.58 8.94
C ASP A 206 1.97 -16.97 10.36
N GLY A 207 0.98 -17.84 10.44
CA GLY A 207 0.32 -18.30 11.64
C GLY A 207 -0.56 -17.27 12.37
N ARG A 208 -0.63 -16.02 11.90
CA ARG A 208 -1.50 -14.96 12.45
C ARG A 208 -2.80 -14.77 11.68
N ILE A 209 -2.82 -15.16 10.41
CA ILE A 209 -3.98 -15.07 9.52
C ILE A 209 -4.19 -16.42 8.85
N GLU A 210 -5.42 -16.74 8.45
CA GLU A 210 -5.68 -18.07 7.87
C GLU A 210 -5.31 -18.12 6.38
N LEU A 211 -5.58 -17.01 5.67
CA LEU A 211 -5.64 -17.01 4.22
C LEU A 211 -5.00 -15.76 3.61
N ILE A 212 -4.21 -16.00 2.56
CA ILE A 212 -3.69 -15.00 1.64
C ILE A 212 -4.21 -15.35 0.24
N LEU A 213 -4.91 -14.43 -0.41
CA LEU A 213 -5.21 -14.52 -1.83
C LEU A 213 -3.98 -14.02 -2.61
N ASP A 214 -3.44 -14.83 -3.50
CA ASP A 214 -2.33 -14.45 -4.37
C ASP A 214 -2.85 -14.14 -5.77
N GLY A 215 -2.93 -12.86 -6.11
CA GLY A 215 -3.26 -12.37 -7.45
C GLY A 215 -2.05 -11.77 -8.17
N GLY A 216 -0.82 -12.10 -7.74
CA GLY A 216 0.41 -11.53 -8.27
C GLY A 216 0.87 -10.24 -7.58
N PRO A 217 1.95 -9.63 -8.09
CA PRO A 217 2.52 -8.41 -7.53
C PRO A 217 1.63 -7.18 -7.79
N CYS A 218 1.72 -6.17 -6.91
CA CYS A 218 0.98 -4.92 -7.05
C CYS A 218 1.59 -3.98 -8.11
N ASP A 219 0.73 -3.24 -8.82
CA ASP A 219 1.14 -2.35 -9.93
C ASP A 219 1.74 -1.01 -9.52
N VAL A 220 1.31 -0.43 -8.40
CA VAL A 220 1.75 0.92 -7.98
C VAL A 220 2.88 0.82 -6.95
N GLY A 221 2.82 -0.16 -6.05
CA GLY A 221 3.86 -0.40 -5.05
C GLY A 221 3.82 0.54 -3.84
N VAL A 222 3.21 1.72 -3.93
CA VAL A 222 2.94 2.64 -2.81
C VAL A 222 1.46 2.66 -2.44
N GLU A 223 1.12 3.08 -1.22
CA GLU A 223 -0.27 3.16 -0.77
C GLU A 223 -1.09 4.25 -1.49
N SER A 224 -2.41 4.24 -1.27
CA SER A 224 -3.29 5.30 -1.74
C SER A 224 -2.95 6.67 -1.15
N THR A 225 -3.14 7.71 -1.95
CA THR A 225 -3.18 9.09 -1.46
C THR A 225 -4.40 9.28 -0.59
N VAL A 226 -4.24 9.88 0.59
CA VAL A 226 -5.35 10.16 1.51
C VAL A 226 -5.59 11.65 1.55
N VAL A 227 -6.82 12.06 1.26
CA VAL A 227 -7.21 13.47 1.19
C VAL A 227 -8.37 13.80 2.11
N ASP A 228 -8.36 15.03 2.61
CA ASP A 228 -9.40 15.61 3.45
C ASP A 228 -9.92 16.90 2.81
N GLY A 229 -11.13 16.85 2.29
CA GLY A 229 -11.89 17.99 1.79
C GLY A 229 -12.99 18.46 2.76
N LEU A 230 -13.04 17.95 3.99
CA LEU A 230 -14.08 18.28 4.98
C LEU A 230 -13.72 19.46 5.90
N CYS A 231 -12.72 20.27 5.52
CA CYS A 231 -12.19 21.33 6.37
C CYS A 231 -13.29 22.31 6.82
N GLU A 232 -13.61 22.30 8.12
CA GLU A 232 -14.80 22.96 8.68
C GLU A 232 -14.70 24.49 8.70
N ASP A 233 -13.49 25.04 8.67
CA ASP A 233 -13.22 26.49 8.74
C ASP A 233 -13.12 27.18 7.35
N GLY A 234 -13.51 26.48 6.28
CA GLY A 234 -13.34 26.99 4.90
C GLY A 234 -11.88 27.02 4.42
N GLY A 235 -10.99 26.33 5.14
CA GLY A 235 -9.61 26.11 4.72
C GLY A 235 -9.51 25.23 3.46
N PRO A 236 -8.37 25.28 2.74
CA PRO A 236 -8.19 24.49 1.53
C PRO A 236 -8.19 22.98 1.84
N PRO A 237 -8.61 22.12 0.87
CA PRO A 237 -8.45 20.68 1.00
C PRO A 237 -7.00 20.27 1.26
N VAL A 238 -6.80 19.15 1.94
CA VAL A 238 -5.49 18.76 2.45
C VAL A 238 -5.14 17.33 2.03
N VAL A 239 -3.90 17.12 1.59
CA VAL A 239 -3.31 15.77 1.46
C VAL A 239 -2.77 15.34 2.81
N LEU A 240 -3.38 14.32 3.42
CA LEU A 240 -2.95 13.75 4.70
C LEU A 240 -1.87 12.67 4.53
N ARG A 241 -1.83 12.01 3.37
CA ARG A 241 -0.81 11.02 3.03
C ARG A 241 -0.53 11.04 1.52
N PRO A 242 0.74 11.19 1.09
CA PRO A 242 1.10 11.03 -0.31
C PRO A 242 1.06 9.55 -0.72
N GLY A 243 0.71 9.30 -1.97
CA GLY A 243 0.50 7.96 -2.53
C GLY A 243 0.35 8.00 -4.04
N GLY A 244 -0.43 7.08 -4.61
CA GLY A 244 -0.58 6.91 -6.07
C GLY A 244 -1.33 8.01 -6.84
N VAL A 245 -1.82 9.07 -6.18
CA VAL A 245 -2.36 10.29 -6.83
C VAL A 245 -1.62 11.51 -6.32
N SER A 246 -1.18 12.38 -7.20
CA SER A 246 -0.30 13.48 -6.82
C SER A 246 -0.99 14.74 -6.34
N LEU A 247 -0.22 15.63 -5.71
CA LEU A 247 -0.73 16.95 -5.32
C LEU A 247 -1.04 17.80 -6.56
N GLU A 248 -0.22 17.70 -7.60
CA GLU A 248 -0.36 18.38 -8.88
C GLU A 248 -1.62 17.91 -9.61
N GLU A 249 -1.83 16.59 -9.70
CA GLU A 249 -3.04 15.97 -10.23
C GLU A 249 -4.27 16.41 -9.44
N LEU A 250 -4.20 16.42 -8.11
CA LEU A 250 -5.30 16.91 -7.26
C LEU A 250 -5.59 18.39 -7.54
N ARG A 251 -4.58 19.24 -7.63
CA ARG A 251 -4.74 20.68 -7.93
C ARG A 251 -5.28 20.98 -9.32
N SER A 252 -5.18 20.02 -10.25
CA SER A 252 -5.81 20.14 -11.57
C SER A 252 -7.33 19.94 -11.54
N ILE A 253 -7.88 19.46 -10.41
CA ILE A 253 -9.30 19.18 -10.25
C ILE A 253 -10.04 20.38 -9.68
N ARG A 254 -11.22 20.64 -10.24
CA ARG A 254 -12.11 21.70 -9.79
C ARG A 254 -12.41 21.57 -8.29
N GLY A 255 -12.22 22.65 -7.54
CA GLY A 255 -12.40 22.70 -6.09
C GLY A 255 -11.18 22.25 -5.27
N TRP A 256 -10.13 21.75 -5.92
CA TRP A 256 -8.89 21.27 -5.29
C TRP A 256 -7.67 22.08 -5.69
N GLU A 257 -7.83 23.18 -6.42
CA GLU A 257 -6.75 24.04 -6.92
C GLU A 257 -5.88 24.58 -5.78
N GLY A 258 -6.50 24.87 -4.64
CA GLY A 258 -5.83 25.35 -3.43
C GLY A 258 -5.26 24.24 -2.54
N CYS A 259 -5.29 22.97 -2.94
CA CYS A 259 -4.95 21.85 -2.07
C CYS A 259 -3.52 21.97 -1.51
N VAL A 260 -3.34 21.65 -0.23
CA VAL A 260 -2.07 21.79 0.50
C VAL A 260 -1.60 20.47 1.10
N LYS A 261 -0.31 20.39 1.44
CA LYS A 261 0.28 19.25 2.15
C LYS A 261 -0.07 19.36 3.65
N GLY A 262 -0.72 18.34 4.20
CA GLY A 262 -1.02 18.22 5.63
C GLY A 262 -0.16 17.17 6.35
N TYR A 263 0.74 16.53 5.64
CA TYR A 263 1.80 15.72 6.21
C TYR A 263 3.06 16.58 6.36
N ARG A 264 3.85 16.32 7.41
CA ARG A 264 5.16 16.95 7.60
C ARG A 264 6.27 16.02 7.10
N ASP A 265 7.29 16.60 6.50
CA ASP A 265 8.59 15.94 6.36
C ASP A 265 9.32 16.05 7.72
N GLU A 266 10.09 15.04 8.12
CA GLU A 266 10.64 14.91 9.50
C GLU A 266 11.56 16.06 9.96
N SER A 267 11.80 17.08 9.13
CA SER A 267 12.53 18.29 9.50
C SER A 267 11.75 19.29 10.37
N GLU A 268 10.46 19.07 10.67
CA GLU A 268 9.64 19.99 11.46
C GLU A 268 9.03 19.36 12.74
N GLU A 269 9.73 19.52 13.86
CA GLU A 269 9.30 19.07 15.19
C GLU A 269 8.11 19.90 15.74
N GLY A 270 7.05 19.23 16.21
CA GLY A 270 5.98 19.87 16.98
C GLY A 270 4.82 18.93 17.32
N LYS A 271 4.26 19.03 18.54
CA LYS A 271 3.21 18.18 19.14
C LYS A 271 2.01 17.96 18.19
N VAL A 272 1.66 16.70 17.94
CA VAL A 272 0.54 16.28 17.07
C VAL A 272 -0.65 15.82 17.93
N SER A 273 -1.83 16.40 17.72
CA SER A 273 -3.12 15.79 18.08
C SER A 273 -3.29 14.49 17.27
N GLY A 274 -3.90 13.43 17.82
CA GLY A 274 -3.87 12.06 17.27
C GLY A 274 -4.12 11.88 15.75
N PRO A 275 -3.71 10.74 15.15
CA PRO A 275 -3.67 10.57 13.70
C PRO A 275 -5.09 10.56 13.08
N ARG A 276 -5.36 11.50 12.16
CA ARG A 276 -6.64 11.59 11.43
C ARG A 276 -6.76 10.56 10.30
N ALA A 277 -5.63 10.02 9.84
CA ALA A 277 -5.52 9.03 8.79
C ALA A 277 -4.34 8.06 9.06
N PRO A 278 -4.35 6.85 8.46
CA PRO A 278 -3.20 5.96 8.52
C PRO A 278 -1.94 6.62 7.95
N GLY A 279 -0.77 6.36 8.54
CA GLY A 279 0.51 6.82 7.98
C GLY A 279 1.07 8.13 8.56
N MET A 280 0.38 8.74 9.52
CA MET A 280 0.71 10.09 10.04
C MET A 280 1.59 10.13 11.30
N LYS A 281 1.44 9.19 12.25
CA LYS A 281 2.05 9.30 13.60
C LYS A 281 3.24 8.37 13.85
N TYR A 282 3.20 7.16 13.31
CA TYR A 282 4.20 6.12 13.61
C TYR A 282 5.22 6.01 12.48
N LYS A 283 6.48 5.66 12.80
CA LYS A 283 7.45 5.23 11.78
C LYS A 283 6.88 4.00 11.07
N HIS A 284 6.42 4.25 9.86
CA HIS A 284 6.06 3.21 8.90
C HIS A 284 7.31 3.00 8.03
N TYR A 285 7.56 1.78 7.56
CA TYR A 285 8.54 1.46 6.51
C TYR A 285 10.01 1.34 6.90
N SER A 286 10.37 1.08 8.17
CA SER A 286 11.79 0.92 8.52
C SER A 286 12.19 -0.57 8.40
N PRO A 287 13.14 -0.92 7.51
CA PRO A 287 13.79 -2.23 7.52
C PRO A 287 14.50 -2.47 8.86
N LYS A 288 14.87 -3.72 9.14
CA LYS A 288 15.76 -4.03 10.28
C LYS A 288 17.16 -3.45 10.06
N ALA A 289 17.63 -3.48 8.82
CA ALA A 289 18.89 -2.89 8.42
C ALA A 289 18.88 -1.37 8.57
N ARG A 290 20.04 -0.77 8.89
CA ARG A 290 20.19 0.69 8.87
C ARG A 290 20.10 1.18 7.42
N VAL A 291 19.13 2.04 7.12
CA VAL A 291 18.98 2.61 5.77
C VAL A 291 19.68 3.97 5.71
N VAL A 292 20.55 4.16 4.72
CA VAL A 292 21.17 5.44 4.38
C VAL A 292 20.67 5.85 3.00
N LEU A 293 19.91 6.94 2.95
CA LEU A 293 19.37 7.50 1.71
C LEU A 293 20.32 8.58 1.19
N PHE A 294 20.66 8.49 -0.09
CA PHE A 294 21.34 9.54 -0.82
C PHE A 294 20.31 10.35 -1.60
N GLU A 295 20.19 11.63 -1.29
CA GLU A 295 19.33 12.55 -2.02
C GLU A 295 19.80 12.72 -3.46
N LYS A 296 18.96 13.36 -4.26
CA LYS A 296 19.07 13.42 -5.72
C LYS A 296 20.48 13.80 -6.18
N GLY A 297 21.13 12.84 -6.84
CA GLY A 297 22.38 13.08 -7.54
C GLY A 297 23.62 13.18 -6.67
N GLU A 298 23.46 12.90 -5.38
CA GLU A 298 24.51 12.93 -4.38
C GLU A 298 25.06 11.52 -4.10
N GLY A 299 26.29 11.49 -3.60
CA GLY A 299 26.94 10.29 -3.11
C GLY A 299 27.52 9.37 -4.19
N ASN A 300 28.65 8.78 -3.85
CA ASN A 300 29.27 7.71 -4.61
C ASN A 300 29.23 6.44 -3.76
N VAL A 301 28.40 5.47 -4.14
CA VAL A 301 28.26 4.22 -3.38
C VAL A 301 29.59 3.47 -3.24
N LEU A 302 30.54 3.65 -4.17
CA LEU A 302 31.88 3.06 -4.06
C LEU A 302 32.70 3.68 -2.92
N GLU A 303 32.54 4.98 -2.65
CA GLU A 303 33.21 5.63 -1.53
C GLU A 303 32.65 5.14 -0.20
N GLU A 304 31.34 4.92 -0.12
CA GLU A 304 30.71 4.35 1.07
C GLU A 304 31.13 2.92 1.34
N LEU A 305 31.23 2.12 0.28
CA LEU A 305 31.73 0.75 0.39
C LEU A 305 33.15 0.72 0.97
N LYS A 306 34.02 1.67 0.60
CA LYS A 306 35.35 1.81 1.22
C LYS A 306 35.28 2.10 2.71
N THR A 307 34.31 2.90 3.18
CA THR A 307 34.15 3.13 4.64
C THR A 307 33.70 1.89 5.42
N MET A 308 33.19 0.88 4.70
CA MET A 308 32.72 -0.39 5.26
C MET A 308 33.78 -1.51 5.17
N GLU A 309 34.95 -1.23 4.60
CA GLU A 309 36.10 -2.13 4.54
C GLU A 309 36.51 -2.62 5.94
N GLY A 310 36.81 -3.92 6.05
CA GLY A 310 37.22 -4.58 7.30
C GLY A 310 36.13 -4.79 8.36
N ARG A 311 34.89 -4.31 8.16
CA ARG A 311 33.80 -4.42 9.16
C ARG A 311 33.08 -5.77 9.18
N LYS A 312 33.30 -6.66 8.18
CA LYS A 312 32.59 -7.93 7.99
C LYS A 312 31.06 -7.79 8.14
N ALA A 313 30.48 -6.95 7.30
CA ALA A 313 29.04 -6.67 7.29
C ALA A 313 28.37 -7.19 6.01
N VAL A 314 27.05 -7.39 6.05
CA VAL A 314 26.23 -7.57 4.85
C VAL A 314 25.70 -6.18 4.44
N VAL A 315 26.15 -5.70 3.29
CA VAL A 315 25.81 -4.39 2.75
C VAL A 315 24.80 -4.55 1.62
N GLY A 316 23.62 -3.97 1.78
CA GLY A 316 22.63 -3.84 0.72
C GLY A 316 22.83 -2.57 -0.08
N ILE A 317 22.65 -2.63 -1.39
CA ILE A 317 22.66 -1.47 -2.27
C ILE A 317 21.42 -1.53 -3.13
N VAL A 318 20.66 -0.43 -3.17
CA VAL A 318 19.50 -0.26 -4.03
C VAL A 318 19.80 0.86 -5.02
N ARG A 319 19.99 0.50 -6.28
CA ARG A 319 20.30 1.42 -7.38
C ARG A 319 19.06 1.72 -8.19
N THR A 320 18.92 2.97 -8.61
CA THR A 320 17.80 3.44 -9.42
C THR A 320 18.29 3.94 -10.79
N LEU A 321 19.18 4.94 -10.83
CA LEU A 321 19.48 5.67 -12.06
C LEU A 321 20.97 5.81 -12.37
N ARG A 322 21.73 6.47 -11.48
CA ARG A 322 23.11 6.94 -11.74
C ARG A 322 24.15 5.97 -11.19
N TRP A 323 23.86 5.26 -10.10
CA TRP A 323 24.78 4.28 -9.57
C TRP A 323 24.95 3.13 -10.55
N GLU A 324 26.18 2.97 -11.04
CA GLU A 324 26.54 1.89 -11.96
C GLU A 324 26.47 0.53 -11.24
N ARG A 325 26.17 -0.53 -12.01
CA ARG A 325 26.23 -1.89 -11.50
C ARG A 325 27.65 -2.16 -11.03
N LEU A 326 27.79 -2.70 -9.83
CA LEU A 326 29.10 -2.93 -9.23
C LEU A 326 29.89 -4.09 -9.90
N SER A 327 29.45 -4.61 -11.03
CA SER A 327 30.09 -5.73 -11.71
C SER A 327 31.44 -5.34 -12.34
N GLY A 328 32.53 -5.85 -11.77
CA GLY A 328 33.75 -6.19 -12.50
C GLY A 328 34.91 -5.19 -12.53
N GLN A 329 34.78 -3.95 -12.01
CA GLN A 329 35.87 -2.96 -12.14
C GLN A 329 36.72 -2.71 -10.89
N ASN A 330 36.34 -3.15 -9.68
CA ASN A 330 37.16 -2.96 -8.47
C ASN A 330 36.92 -4.00 -7.33
N LEU A 331 36.26 -5.12 -7.62
CA LEU A 331 35.92 -6.11 -6.60
C LEU A 331 36.89 -7.29 -6.68
N ALA A 332 37.54 -7.63 -5.56
CA ALA A 332 38.36 -8.82 -5.47
C ALA A 332 37.47 -10.05 -5.77
N LYS A 333 37.68 -10.68 -6.93
CA LYS A 333 37.09 -11.97 -7.25
C LYS A 333 37.75 -13.04 -6.37
N GLU A 334 37.32 -13.16 -5.12
CA GLU A 334 37.50 -14.39 -4.36
C GLU A 334 36.17 -15.13 -4.37
N ASP A 335 36.08 -16.13 -5.27
CA ASP A 335 35.19 -17.30 -5.29
C ASP A 335 33.82 -17.21 -4.58
N ALA A 336 33.11 -16.10 -4.74
CA ALA A 336 31.66 -16.08 -4.58
C ALA A 336 31.08 -16.35 -5.96
N GLY A 337 30.54 -17.56 -6.15
CA GLY A 337 29.84 -17.93 -7.38
C GLY A 337 28.90 -16.81 -7.81
N LEU A 338 28.94 -16.46 -9.10
CA LEU A 338 27.87 -15.72 -9.75
C LEU A 338 26.62 -16.60 -9.70
N GLU A 339 25.97 -16.64 -8.54
CA GLU A 339 24.60 -17.08 -8.48
C GLU A 339 23.77 -15.91 -8.98
N ASP A 340 23.50 -15.90 -10.29
CA ASP A 340 22.34 -15.22 -10.84
C ASP A 340 21.09 -15.90 -10.24
N GLU A 341 20.84 -15.69 -8.94
CA GLU A 341 19.56 -15.97 -8.33
C GLU A 341 18.59 -14.92 -8.88
N PHE A 342 18.00 -15.21 -10.03
CA PHE A 342 16.63 -14.75 -10.25
C PHE A 342 15.87 -15.20 -9.01
N ALA A 343 15.25 -14.27 -8.27
CA ALA A 343 14.26 -14.62 -7.27
C ALA A 343 13.05 -15.27 -7.99
N THR A 344 13.25 -16.52 -8.40
CA THR A 344 12.31 -17.39 -9.08
C THR A 344 11.82 -18.37 -8.05
N ASN A 345 11.05 -17.87 -7.08
CA ASN A 345 10.21 -18.74 -6.26
C ASN A 345 9.00 -19.21 -7.07
N GLY A 346 9.20 -19.83 -8.25
CA GLY A 346 8.15 -20.53 -9.05
C GLY A 346 6.86 -19.76 -9.39
N GLU A 347 6.70 -18.50 -8.99
CA GLU A 347 5.45 -17.75 -8.92
C GLU A 347 5.80 -16.25 -9.00
N ALA A 348 5.37 -15.61 -10.08
CA ALA A 348 5.47 -14.18 -10.39
C ALA A 348 6.83 -13.50 -10.14
N THR A 349 7.54 -13.18 -11.22
CA THR A 349 8.83 -12.48 -11.23
C THR A 349 8.74 -11.16 -10.47
N LEU A 350 9.32 -11.10 -9.27
CA LEU A 350 9.60 -9.84 -8.59
C LEU A 350 10.64 -9.09 -9.45
N GLY A 351 10.29 -7.90 -9.94
CA GLY A 351 11.01 -7.18 -11.01
C GLY A 351 12.35 -6.55 -10.59
N TYR A 352 13.25 -7.29 -9.97
CA TYR A 352 14.59 -6.82 -9.64
C TYR A 352 15.65 -7.92 -9.78
N GLU A 353 16.85 -7.52 -10.21
CA GLU A 353 18.03 -8.39 -10.25
C GLU A 353 18.89 -8.13 -9.00
N ILE A 354 19.37 -9.18 -8.35
CA ILE A 354 20.34 -9.09 -7.26
C ILE A 354 21.69 -9.62 -7.74
N SER A 355 22.72 -8.80 -7.59
CA SER A 355 24.13 -9.15 -7.81
C SER A 355 24.81 -9.29 -6.45
N THR A 356 25.41 -10.45 -6.18
CA THR A 356 26.18 -10.67 -4.94
C THR A 356 27.68 -10.53 -5.20
N SER A 357 28.38 -9.83 -4.32
CA SER A 357 29.84 -9.73 -4.36
C SER A 357 30.45 -9.65 -2.95
N VAL A 358 31.78 -9.76 -2.85
CA VAL A 358 32.51 -9.66 -1.58
C VAL A 358 33.56 -8.55 -1.69
N ILE A 359 33.63 -7.69 -0.67
CA ILE A 359 34.62 -6.62 -0.55
C ILE A 359 35.25 -6.74 0.83
N GLU A 360 36.53 -7.11 0.87
CA GLU A 360 37.34 -7.16 2.10
C GLU A 360 36.64 -7.84 3.30
N GLY A 361 35.97 -8.96 3.04
CA GLY A 361 35.26 -9.75 4.03
C GLY A 361 33.80 -9.33 4.32
N SER A 362 33.30 -8.27 3.69
CA SER A 362 31.89 -7.85 3.71
C SER A 362 31.15 -8.39 2.48
N ARG A 363 29.93 -8.89 2.65
CA ARG A 363 29.08 -9.37 1.54
C ARG A 363 28.21 -8.22 1.03
N VAL A 364 28.29 -7.92 -0.26
CA VAL A 364 27.51 -6.86 -0.91
C VAL A 364 26.39 -7.46 -1.75
N LEU A 365 25.17 -6.98 -1.54
CA LEU A 365 23.96 -7.35 -2.25
C LEU A 365 23.48 -6.13 -3.05
N ASP A 366 23.73 -6.13 -4.35
CA ASP A 366 23.42 -5.04 -5.29
C ASP A 366 22.09 -5.32 -6.01
N ILE A 367 21.06 -4.51 -5.74
CA ILE A 367 19.75 -4.58 -6.37
C ILE A 367 19.54 -3.41 -7.33
N GLY A 368 19.29 -3.72 -8.60
CA GLY A 368 18.89 -2.72 -9.60
C GLY A 368 17.37 -2.66 -9.78
N LEU A 369 16.77 -1.49 -9.55
CA LEU A 369 15.33 -1.26 -9.75
C LEU A 369 14.97 -0.64 -11.10
N GLY A 370 15.99 -0.31 -11.90
CA GLY A 370 15.83 0.32 -13.20
C GLY A 370 15.48 1.81 -13.12
N ARG A 371 15.38 2.42 -14.30
CA ARG A 371 15.33 3.88 -14.48
C ARG A 371 13.93 4.49 -14.44
N GLU A 372 12.90 3.66 -14.52
CA GLU A 372 11.51 4.10 -14.56
C GLU A 372 10.94 4.21 -13.15
N THR A 373 10.38 5.36 -12.80
CA THR A 373 9.80 5.63 -11.47
C THR A 373 8.80 4.55 -11.04
N LYS A 374 7.99 4.05 -11.98
CA LYS A 374 7.02 2.98 -11.72
C LYS A 374 7.71 1.69 -11.28
N SER A 375 8.78 1.28 -11.96
CA SER A 375 9.57 0.10 -11.58
C SER A 375 10.25 0.28 -10.23
N VAL A 376 10.75 1.48 -9.93
CA VAL A 376 11.29 1.81 -8.61
C VAL A 376 10.21 1.71 -7.53
N ALA A 377 9.01 2.25 -7.76
CA ALA A 377 7.92 2.19 -6.79
C ALA A 377 7.45 0.75 -6.50
N GLN A 378 7.35 -0.08 -7.53
CA GLN A 378 7.01 -1.50 -7.41
C GLN A 378 8.12 -2.32 -6.72
N GLY A 379 9.37 -2.05 -7.09
CA GLY A 379 10.53 -2.84 -6.69
C GLY A 379 11.11 -2.44 -5.33
N LEU A 380 10.93 -1.19 -4.89
CA LEU A 380 11.62 -0.66 -3.70
C LEU A 380 11.30 -1.45 -2.43
N PHE A 381 10.03 -1.63 -2.07
CA PHE A 381 9.70 -2.35 -0.85
C PHE A 381 10.10 -3.81 -0.92
N SER A 382 10.03 -4.40 -2.11
CA SER A 382 10.47 -5.76 -2.37
C SER A 382 11.99 -5.89 -2.17
N ALA A 383 12.77 -4.95 -2.68
CA ALA A 383 14.22 -4.89 -2.50
C ALA A 383 14.62 -4.69 -1.03
N LEU A 384 13.98 -3.76 -0.31
CA LEU A 384 14.24 -3.54 1.11
C LEU A 384 13.94 -4.80 1.94
N ARG A 385 12.83 -5.49 1.64
CA ARG A 385 12.47 -6.76 2.30
C ARG A 385 13.45 -7.88 2.00
N GLU A 386 13.88 -7.96 0.76
CA GLU A 386 14.83 -8.98 0.32
C GLU A 386 16.20 -8.81 0.97
N LEU A 387 16.67 -7.56 1.09
CA LEU A 387 17.90 -7.23 1.80
C LEU A 387 17.80 -7.57 3.29
N ASP A 388 16.68 -7.26 3.94
CA ASP A 388 16.41 -7.68 5.32
C ASP A 388 16.41 -9.21 5.47
N ARG A 389 15.79 -9.94 4.52
CA ARG A 389 15.73 -11.40 4.50
C ARG A 389 17.12 -12.02 4.33
N LYS A 390 17.96 -11.43 3.49
CA LYS A 390 19.36 -11.83 3.28
C LYS A 390 20.31 -11.30 4.37
N GLY A 391 19.77 -10.65 5.41
CA GLY A 391 20.50 -10.28 6.62
C GLY A 391 21.39 -9.05 6.46
N ALA A 392 21.00 -8.08 5.62
CA ALA A 392 21.72 -6.82 5.49
C ALA A 392 21.81 -6.08 6.85
N ASP A 393 23.00 -5.60 7.20
CA ASP A 393 23.25 -4.76 8.37
C ASP A 393 22.98 -3.28 8.05
N ILE A 394 23.34 -2.88 6.83
CA ILE A 394 23.18 -1.53 6.29
C ILE A 394 22.70 -1.60 4.84
N ILE A 395 21.85 -0.65 4.44
CA ILE A 395 21.34 -0.52 3.08
C ILE A 395 21.62 0.90 2.60
N PHE A 396 22.39 1.03 1.52
CA PHE A 396 22.56 2.28 0.78
C PHE A 396 21.51 2.36 -0.32
N VAL A 397 20.72 3.44 -0.33
CA VAL A 397 19.67 3.63 -1.34
C VAL A 397 19.93 4.88 -2.13
N GLU A 398 19.98 4.73 -3.45
CA GLU A 398 20.01 5.84 -4.39
C GLU A 398 18.63 6.49 -4.50
N GLY A 399 18.53 7.77 -4.14
CA GLY A 399 17.30 8.55 -4.31
C GLY A 399 16.88 8.67 -5.77
N VAL A 400 15.56 8.81 -5.98
CA VAL A 400 14.99 8.96 -7.31
C VAL A 400 14.91 10.44 -7.65
N GLU A 401 15.08 10.80 -8.92
CA GLU A 401 14.81 12.18 -9.33
C GLU A 401 13.31 12.47 -9.22
N ASP A 402 12.93 13.55 -8.53
CA ASP A 402 11.56 14.08 -8.49
C ASP A 402 11.17 14.65 -9.87
N ARG A 403 10.97 13.78 -10.85
CA ARG A 403 10.49 14.12 -12.21
C ARG A 403 8.99 13.96 -12.35
N ASP A 404 8.41 13.06 -11.55
CA ASP A 404 7.01 12.69 -11.55
C ASP A 404 6.57 12.33 -10.12
N ASP A 405 5.26 12.31 -9.91
CA ASP A 405 4.71 12.39 -8.56
C ASP A 405 4.75 11.06 -7.78
N ILE A 406 4.87 9.95 -8.51
CA ILE A 406 5.20 8.65 -7.92
C ILE A 406 6.59 8.72 -7.27
N ALA A 407 7.54 9.48 -7.84
CA ALA A 407 8.86 9.67 -7.25
C ALA A 407 8.76 10.39 -5.91
N ALA A 408 7.89 11.41 -5.79
CA ALA A 408 7.65 12.10 -4.52
C ALA A 408 7.06 11.16 -3.45
N ALA A 409 6.14 10.27 -3.83
CA ALA A 409 5.60 9.26 -2.93
C ALA A 409 6.68 8.24 -2.49
N VAL A 410 7.51 7.78 -3.43
CA VAL A 410 8.65 6.90 -3.17
C VAL A 410 9.66 7.57 -2.25
N MET A 411 10.07 8.80 -2.54
CA MET A 411 11.01 9.59 -1.73
C MET A 411 10.45 9.85 -0.33
N ASN A 412 9.15 10.12 -0.18
CA ASN A 412 8.54 10.22 1.14
C ASN A 412 8.67 8.91 1.94
N ARG A 413 8.57 7.75 1.28
CA ARG A 413 8.73 6.44 1.93
C ARG A 413 10.19 6.16 2.25
N LEU A 414 11.12 6.50 1.35
CA LEU A 414 12.55 6.38 1.58
C LEU A 414 13.03 7.24 2.73
N ARG A 415 12.61 8.52 2.79
CA ARG A 415 12.95 9.43 3.89
C ARG A 415 12.45 8.91 5.24
N LYS A 416 11.25 8.32 5.28
CA LYS A 416 10.70 7.67 6.50
C LYS A 416 11.41 6.37 6.87
N ALA A 417 11.90 5.62 5.88
CA ALA A 417 12.66 4.39 6.09
C ALA A 417 14.10 4.66 6.52
N ALA A 418 14.67 5.78 6.06
CA ALA A 418 16.04 6.19 6.28
C ALA A 418 16.33 6.42 7.77
N SER A 419 17.43 5.84 8.22
CA SER A 419 18.05 6.18 9.50
C SER A 419 18.95 7.41 9.37
N GLU A 420 19.44 7.67 8.15
CA GLU A 420 20.32 8.78 7.81
C GLU A 420 20.02 9.23 6.39
N ILE A 421 20.00 10.55 6.16
CA ILE A 421 19.82 11.16 4.85
C ILE A 421 21.09 11.95 4.55
N ARG A 422 21.69 11.71 3.38
CA ARG A 422 22.85 12.45 2.86
C ARG A 422 22.41 13.27 1.67
N ALA A 423 22.67 14.58 1.74
CA ALA A 423 22.22 15.59 0.81
C ALA A 423 23.37 16.50 0.40
#